data_AF-A0A924H9I2-F1
#
_entry.id   AF-A0A924H9I2-F1
#
_cell.length_a   1.000
_cell.length_b   1.000
_cell.length_c   1.000
_cell.angle_alpha   90.00
_cell.angle_beta   90.00
_cell.angle_gamma   90.00
#
_symmetry.space_group_name_H-M   'P 1'
#
loop_
_entity.id
_entity.type
_entity.pdbx_description
1 polymer ?
#
loop_
_entity_poly.entity_id
_entity_poly.type
_entity_poly.pdbx_seq_one_letter_code
_entity_poly.pdbx_strand_id
1 'polypeptide(L)'
;MKFISLIISVIVFVFSGFYFSTNLKYSNDLNYIVYMLTWLILLFISVIGIVYSIPALNRRKRRFRNLIYNSYSERRIKHKEFDEKFHIFN
;
A
#
# COMPACT_ATOMS: atom_id res chain seq x y z
N MET A 1 12.55 -0.99 1.66
CA MET A 1 12.67 -0.99 0.18
C MET A 1 11.31 -0.97 -0.51
N LYS A 2 10.50 -2.05 -0.48
CA LYS A 2 9.21 -2.09 -1.20
C LYS A 2 8.19 -0.99 -0.82
N PHE A 3 8.14 -0.60 0.46
CA PHE A 3 7.27 0.48 0.92
C PHE A 3 7.72 1.87 0.44
N ILE A 4 9.04 2.11 0.43
CA ILE A 4 9.62 3.37 -0.07
C ILE A 4 9.37 3.48 -1.57
N SER A 5 9.56 2.39 -2.33
CA SER A 5 9.23 2.34 -3.75
C SER A 5 7.75 2.66 -4.00
N LEU A 6 6.83 2.14 -3.18
CA LEU A 6 5.41 2.43 -3.31
C LEU A 6 5.13 3.92 -3.07
N ILE A 7 5.72 4.52 -2.02
CA ILE A 7 5.57 5.95 -1.75
C ILE A 7 6.07 6.78 -2.93
N ILE A 8 7.27 6.46 -3.46
CA ILE A 8 7.84 7.16 -4.61
C ILE A 8 6.91 7.03 -5.83
N SER A 9 6.43 5.82 -6.14
CA SER A 9 5.52 5.62 -7.27
C SER A 9 4.21 6.41 -7.11
N VAL A 10 3.66 6.50 -5.89
CA VAL A 10 2.46 7.30 -5.62
C VAL A 10 2.74 8.79 -5.79
N ILE A 11 3.86 9.30 -5.26
CA ILE A 11 4.25 10.70 -5.43
C ILE A 11 4.41 11.04 -6.91
N VAL A 12 5.16 10.23 -7.66
CA VAL A 12 5.37 10.43 -9.10
C VAL A 12 4.04 10.39 -9.87
N PHE A 13 3.14 9.47 -9.52
CA PHE A 13 1.81 9.39 -10.13
C PHE A 13 0.99 10.67 -9.90
N VAL A 14 0.96 11.18 -8.67
CA VAL A 14 0.23 12.41 -8.32
C VAL A 14 0.82 13.63 -9.02
N PHE A 15 2.14 13.80 -8.99
CA PHE A 15 2.81 14.90 -9.67
C PHE A 15 2.58 14.86 -11.18
N SER A 16 2.78 13.70 -11.80
CA SER A 16 2.57 13.54 -13.24
C SER A 16 1.12 13.80 -13.63
N GLY A 17 0.16 13.27 -12.86
CA GLY A 17 -1.26 13.47 -13.11
C GLY A 17 -1.67 14.93 -12.96
N PHE A 18 -1.14 15.64 -11.96
CA PHE A 18 -1.39 17.06 -11.78
C PHE A 18 -0.84 17.89 -12.95
N TYR A 19 0.43 17.70 -13.32
CA TYR A 19 1.03 18.43 -14.43
C TYR A 19 0.36 18.11 -15.76
N PHE A 20 0.05 16.84 -16.02
CA PHE A 20 -0.64 16.40 -17.22
C PHE A 20 -2.03 17.03 -17.31
N SER A 21 -2.83 16.98 -16.24
CA SER A 21 -4.19 17.53 -16.24
C SER A 21 -4.23 19.04 -16.32
N THR A 22 -3.31 19.75 -15.67
CA THR A 22 -3.31 21.23 -15.63
C THR A 22 -2.78 21.84 -16.92
N ASN A 23 -1.86 21.15 -17.59
CA ASN A 23 -1.27 21.63 -18.84
C ASN A 23 -1.95 21.06 -20.09
N LEU A 24 -3.02 20.28 -19.96
CA LEU A 24 -3.74 19.67 -21.08
C LEU A 24 -4.40 20.75 -21.93
N LYS A 25 -3.80 21.02 -23.09
CA LYS A 25 -4.22 22.01 -24.07
C LYS A 25 -3.98 21.42 -25.46
N TYR A 26 -4.82 21.80 -26.40
CA TYR A 26 -4.59 21.43 -27.79
C TYR A 26 -3.49 22.35 -28.36
N SER A 27 -2.37 21.76 -28.77
CA SER A 27 -1.26 22.46 -29.42
C SER A 27 -0.62 21.55 -30.46
N ASN A 28 -0.28 22.12 -31.62
CA ASN A 28 0.43 21.44 -32.69
C ASN A 28 1.96 21.60 -32.60
N ASP A 29 2.45 22.23 -31.53
CA ASP A 29 3.88 22.33 -31.28
C ASP A 29 4.44 20.95 -30.89
N LEU A 30 5.40 20.45 -31.67
CA LEU A 30 6.06 19.17 -31.45
C LEU A 30 6.69 19.08 -30.06
N ASN A 31 7.28 20.17 -29.56
CA ASN A 31 7.88 20.19 -28.23
C ASN A 31 6.82 19.94 -27.16
N TYR A 32 5.69 20.63 -27.28
CA TYR A 32 4.57 20.46 -26.36
C TYR A 32 4.04 19.02 -26.38
N ILE A 33 3.88 18.41 -27.57
CA ILE A 33 3.43 17.03 -27.71
C ILE A 33 4.40 16.06 -27.01
N VAL A 34 5.71 16.24 -27.20
CA VAL A 34 6.74 15.41 -26.56
C VAL A 34 6.69 15.56 -25.04
N TYR A 35 6.54 16.78 -24.52
CA TYR A 35 6.38 17.00 -23.08
C TYR A 35 5.15 16.29 -22.52
N MET A 36 4.00 16.39 -23.19
CA MET A 36 2.76 15.73 -22.77
C MET A 36 2.86 14.21 -22.82
N LEU A 37 3.52 13.65 -23.84
CA LEU A 37 3.80 12.21 -23.93
C LEU A 37 4.71 11.73 -22.82
N THR A 38 5.70 12.53 -22.42
CA THR A 38 6.62 12.19 -21.33
C THR A 38 5.84 12.04 -20.01
N TRP A 39 4.95 12.99 -19.70
CA TRP A 39 4.07 12.90 -18.53
C TRP A 39 3.13 11.68 -18.59
N LEU A 40 2.56 11.42 -19.76
CA LEU A 40 1.71 10.25 -20.00
C LEU A 40 2.45 8.93 -19.73
N ILE A 41 3.68 8.78 -20.24
CA ILE A 41 4.53 7.61 -20.00
C ILE A 41 4.85 7.48 -18.50
N LEU A 42 5.15 8.60 -17.83
CA LEU A 42 5.38 8.62 -16.38
C LEU A 42 4.16 8.12 -15.59
N LEU A 43 2.95 8.49 -16.02
CA LEU A 43 1.70 7.97 -15.43
C LEU A 43 1.59 6.46 -15.59
N PHE A 44 1.83 5.92 -16.79
CA PHE A 44 1.76 4.48 -17.00
C PHE A 44 2.78 3.69 -16.17
N ILE A 45 4.05 4.13 -16.15
CA ILE A 45 5.10 3.45 -15.39
C ILE A 45 4.81 3.50 -13.88
N SER A 46 4.31 4.63 -13.38
CA SER A 46 3.97 4.76 -11.96
C SER A 46 2.77 3.88 -11.56
N VAL A 47 1.75 3.75 -12.42
CA VAL A 47 0.63 2.79 -12.19
C VAL A 47 1.15 1.36 -12.10
N ILE A 48 2.03 0.94 -13.02
CA ILE A 48 2.64 -0.40 -12.98
C ILE A 48 3.43 -0.60 -11.67
N GLY A 49 4.22 0.40 -11.26
CA GLY A 49 4.96 0.37 -10.00
C GLY A 49 4.07 0.25 -8.76
N ILE A 50 2.92 0.93 -8.75
CA ILE A 50 1.91 0.83 -7.69
C ILE A 50 1.33 -0.59 -7.67
N VAL A 51 0.84 -1.09 -8.81
CA VAL A 51 0.21 -2.42 -8.92
C VAL A 51 1.16 -3.53 -8.46
N TYR A 52 2.43 -3.48 -8.89
CA TYR A 52 3.45 -4.44 -8.48
C TYR A 52 3.72 -4.41 -6.95
N SER A 53 3.55 -3.25 -6.33
CA SER A 53 3.83 -3.05 -4.90
C SER A 53 2.65 -3.37 -3.97
N ILE A 54 1.41 -3.45 -4.48
CA ILE A 54 0.18 -3.81 -3.72
C ILE A 54 0.29 -5.14 -2.95
N PRO A 55 0.72 -6.28 -3.53
CA PRO A 55 0.76 -7.56 -2.81
C PRO A 55 1.72 -7.54 -1.60
N ALA A 56 2.72 -6.64 -1.59
CA ALA A 56 3.60 -6.46 -0.44
C ALA A 56 2.88 -5.80 0.75
N LEU A 57 1.90 -4.93 0.49
CA LEU A 57 1.12 -4.24 1.52
C LEU A 57 0.16 -5.22 2.24
N ASN A 58 -0.47 -6.12 1.49
CA ASN A 58 -1.40 -7.12 2.04
C ASN A 58 -0.72 -8.14 2.98
N ARG A 59 0.54 -8.50 2.70
CA ARG A 59 1.32 -9.39 3.59
C ARG A 59 1.70 -8.73 4.91
N ARG A 60 1.95 -7.40 4.92
CA ARG A 60 2.28 -6.65 6.15
C ARG A 60 1.07 -6.48 7.07
N LYS A 61 -0.11 -6.17 6.52
CA LYS A 61 -1.36 -6.03 7.31
C LYS A 61 -1.70 -7.33 8.08
N ARG A 62 -1.50 -8.51 7.46
CA ARG A 62 -1.71 -9.81 8.14
C ARG A 62 -0.80 -10.01 9.35
N ARG A 63 0.51 -9.67 9.25
CA ARG A 63 1.43 -9.81 10.39
C ARG A 63 1.08 -8.87 11.55
N PHE A 64 0.73 -7.62 11.26
CA PHE A 64 0.33 -6.67 12.30
C PHE A 64 -0.93 -7.12 13.04
N ARG A 65 -1.91 -7.68 12.33
CA ARG A 65 -3.13 -8.21 12.95
C ARG A 65 -2.84 -9.40 13.87
N ASN A 66 -1.91 -10.28 13.49
CA ASN A 66 -1.47 -11.38 14.35
C ASN A 66 -0.70 -10.89 15.59
N LEU A 67 0.13 -9.85 15.48
CA LEU A 67 0.86 -9.32 16.65
C LEU A 67 -0.10 -8.68 17.68
N ILE A 68 -1.10 -7.93 17.22
CA ILE A 68 -2.11 -7.32 18.11
C ILE A 68 -2.94 -8.40 18.81
N TYR A 69 -3.34 -9.46 18.09
CA TYR A 69 -4.09 -10.57 18.70
C TYR A 69 -3.24 -11.42 19.65
N ASN A 70 -1.96 -11.64 19.33
CA ASN A 70 -1.06 -12.43 20.17
C ASN A 70 -0.75 -11.70 21.50
N SER A 71 -0.63 -10.36 21.46
CA SER A 71 -0.43 -9.56 22.67
C SER A 71 -1.67 -9.53 23.59
N TYR A 72 -2.88 -9.67 23.04
CA TYR A 72 -4.10 -9.84 23.83
C TYR A 72 -4.29 -11.27 24.39
N SER A 73 -3.53 -12.26 23.89
CA SER A 73 -3.62 -13.66 24.33
C SER A 73 -2.78 -13.97 25.58
N GLU A 74 -1.75 -13.18 25.90
CA GLU A 74 -0.88 -13.48 27.05
C GLU A 74 -1.62 -13.39 28.40
N ARG A 75 -2.66 -12.55 28.52
CA ARG A 75 -3.47 -12.47 29.75
C ARG A 75 -4.40 -13.67 29.99
N ARG A 76 -4.66 -14.52 28.99
CA ARG A 76 -5.49 -15.73 29.16
C ARG A 76 -4.70 -16.99 29.50
N ILE A 77 -3.37 -16.96 29.45
CA ILE A 77 -2.54 -18.13 29.81
C ILE A 77 -2.48 -18.30 31.34
N LYS A 78 -2.69 -17.22 32.11
CA LYS A 78 -2.63 -17.28 33.58
C LYS A 78 -3.84 -17.96 34.25
N HIS A 79 -4.92 -18.22 33.51
CA HIS A 79 -6.14 -18.86 34.04
C HIS A 79 -6.56 -20.16 33.34
N LYS A 80 -5.78 -20.67 32.38
CA LYS A 80 -6.10 -21.95 31.73
C LYS A 80 -6.16 -23.12 32.71
N GLU A 81 -5.29 -23.13 33.73
CA GLU A 81 -5.31 -24.16 34.78
C GLU A 81 -6.53 -24.07 35.72
N PHE A 82 -7.18 -22.89 35.81
CA PHE A 82 -8.37 -22.71 36.63
C PHE A 82 -9.62 -23.21 35.91
N ASP A 83 -9.77 -22.91 34.61
CA ASP A 83 -10.91 -23.34 33.81
C ASP A 83 -10.92 -24.86 33.55
N GLU A 84 -9.75 -25.50 33.45
CA GLU A 84 -9.64 -26.95 33.29
C GLU A 84 -10.09 -27.73 34.53
N LYS A 85 -9.93 -27.15 35.74
CA LYS A 85 -10.41 -27.76 36.99
C LYS A 85 -11.92 -27.63 37.20
N PHE A 86 -12.56 -26.60 36.67
CA PHE A 86 -14.01 -26.40 36.80
C PHE A 86 -14.84 -27.20 35.80
N HIS A 87 -14.23 -27.71 34.73
CA HIS A 87 -14.90 -28.58 33.76
C HIS A 87 -14.99 -30.06 34.18
N ILE A 88 -14.35 -30.46 35.28
CA ILE A 88 -14.40 -31.83 35.83
C ILE A 88 -15.60 -32.02 36.78
N PHE A 89 -16.24 -30.93 37.22
CA PHE A 89 -17.32 -30.95 38.22
C PHE A 89 -18.74 -30.75 37.68
N ASN A 90 -18.95 -30.82 36.37
CA ASN A 90 -20.27 -30.77 35.74
C ASN A 90 -20.39 -31.86 34.67
#